data_AF-A0A9X5BGC5-F1
#
_entry.id   AF-A0A9X5BGC5-F1
#
_cell.length_a   1.000
_cell.length_b   1.000
_cell.length_c   1.000
_cell.angle_alpha   90.00
_cell.angle_beta   90.00
_cell.angle_gamma   90.00
#
_symmetry.space_group_name_H-M   'P 1'
#
loop_
_entity.id
_entity.type
_entity.pdbx_description
1 polymer ?
#
loop_
_entity_poly.entity_id
_entity_poly.type
_entity_poly.pdbx_seq_one_letter_code
_entity_poly.pdbx_strand_id
1 'polypeptide(L)'
;MKNKGYAKIIIWIIVLYIVVSTFIPIIFKYAIFENPTLSNLSNNEWAGFLGSYVGGILGGLGTLIALYITVKNSMTVQEENKRETDQRIEEEYKRHQAEIAAEKEKNDKRDRQQFVNSIAKELGVYITHISKYHYAGLDAENLRDRVSNAKTELNQIEQKLKIVDDKLSAVNVDDSDEIIRVSAERDTIVDEKDRLNRIYNEALAAQRSNSEFGNRLAANEAFFTLKAVLSNIKLADNFQQKLNEVHCGAGFKHSQEEVYGQWIGAETEELIQEFTVFMNKYVENVEK
;
A
#
# COMPACT_ATOMS: atom_id res chain seq x y z
N MET A 1 46.13 -21.14 23.71
CA MET A 1 47.36 -21.32 24.54
C MET A 1 47.51 -22.74 25.13
N LYS A 2 47.46 -23.82 24.32
CA LYS A 2 47.65 -25.22 24.79
C LYS A 2 48.81 -26.00 24.13
N ASN A 3 49.59 -25.39 23.22
CA ASN A 3 50.63 -26.09 22.43
C ASN A 3 52.01 -26.24 23.09
N LYS A 4 52.33 -25.49 24.16
CA LYS A 4 53.70 -25.49 24.72
C LYS A 4 54.06 -26.78 25.49
N GLY A 5 53.08 -27.50 26.03
CA GLY A 5 53.31 -28.76 26.76
C GLY A 5 53.66 -29.93 25.84
N TYR A 6 52.88 -30.11 24.77
CA TYR A 6 53.07 -31.20 23.81
C TYR A 6 54.37 -31.08 23.01
N ALA A 7 54.77 -29.86 22.65
CA ALA A 7 56.05 -29.64 21.97
C ALA A 7 57.25 -30.14 22.80
N LYS A 8 57.24 -29.93 24.12
CA LYS A 8 58.30 -30.43 25.02
C LYS A 8 58.32 -31.95 25.09
N ILE A 9 57.15 -32.59 25.17
CA ILE A 9 57.04 -34.06 25.23
C ILE A 9 57.50 -34.69 23.91
N ILE A 10 57.11 -34.12 22.77
CA ILE A 10 57.54 -34.58 21.44
C ILE A 10 59.07 -34.47 21.29
N ILE A 11 59.67 -33.36 21.74
CA ILE A 11 61.13 -33.19 21.74
C ILE A 11 61.80 -34.26 22.61
N TRP A 12 61.28 -34.54 23.80
CA TRP A 12 61.80 -35.60 24.66
C TRP A 12 61.67 -37.00 24.04
N ILE A 13 60.57 -37.29 23.35
CA ILE A 13 60.37 -38.56 22.63
C ILE A 13 61.38 -38.68 21.48
N ILE A 14 61.61 -37.62 20.72
CA ILE A 14 62.61 -37.60 19.63
C ILE A 14 64.02 -37.79 20.18
N VAL A 15 64.38 -37.13 21.29
CA VAL A 15 65.68 -37.29 21.94
C VAL A 15 65.85 -38.71 22.46
N LEU A 16 64.86 -39.25 23.16
CA LEU A 16 64.89 -40.64 23.64
C LEU A 16 65.02 -41.61 22.49
N TYR A 17 64.28 -41.38 21.40
CA TYR A 17 64.35 -42.18 20.19
C TYR A 17 65.74 -42.17 19.56
N ILE A 18 66.38 -41.00 19.43
CA ILE A 18 67.75 -40.86 18.90
C ILE A 18 68.75 -41.58 19.82
N VAL A 19 68.66 -41.37 21.13
CA VAL A 19 69.54 -42.01 22.12
C VAL A 19 69.41 -43.53 22.05
N VAL A 20 68.19 -44.06 22.14
CA VAL A 20 67.93 -45.51 22.06
C VAL A 20 68.38 -46.06 20.71
N SER A 21 68.14 -45.32 19.62
CA SER A 21 68.58 -45.65 18.27
C SER A 21 70.10 -45.75 18.12
N THR A 22 70.87 -44.91 18.81
CA THR A 22 72.33 -44.93 18.75
C THR A 22 72.95 -45.96 19.69
N PHE A 23 72.41 -46.13 20.90
CA PHE A 23 73.00 -46.99 21.91
C PHE A 23 72.66 -48.47 21.77
N ILE A 24 71.45 -48.82 21.30
CA ILE A 24 71.06 -50.23 21.12
C ILE A 24 71.99 -51.00 20.15
N PRO A 25 72.38 -50.48 18.98
CA PRO A 25 73.32 -51.16 18.09
C PRO A 25 74.70 -51.39 18.72
N ILE A 26 75.15 -50.45 19.55
CA ILE A 26 76.44 -50.54 20.27
C ILE A 26 76.36 -51.63 21.34
N ILE A 27 75.26 -51.69 22.10
CA ILE A 27 75.04 -52.72 23.12
C ILE A 27 74.98 -54.09 22.46
N PHE A 28 74.23 -54.24 21.37
CA PHE A 28 74.12 -55.50 20.65
C PHE A 28 75.48 -55.95 20.07
N LYS A 29 76.29 -55.03 19.51
CA LYS A 29 77.66 -55.30 19.03
C LYS A 29 78.50 -56.00 20.10
N TYR A 30 78.60 -55.42 21.29
CA TYR A 30 79.50 -55.93 22.33
C TYR A 30 78.90 -57.07 23.17
N ALA A 31 77.58 -57.07 23.41
CA ALA A 31 76.95 -58.04 24.30
C ALA A 31 76.58 -59.36 23.60
N ILE A 32 76.22 -59.33 22.31
CA ILE A 32 75.74 -60.50 21.56
C ILE A 32 76.72 -60.94 20.47
N PHE A 33 77.35 -60.01 19.74
CA PHE A 33 78.11 -60.35 18.52
C PHE A 33 79.63 -60.55 18.72
N GLU A 34 80.26 -59.86 19.68
CA GLU A 34 81.68 -60.08 20.04
C GLU A 34 81.89 -61.08 21.20
N ASN A 35 80.81 -61.72 21.67
CA ASN A 35 80.89 -62.72 22.74
C ASN A 35 80.92 -64.16 22.14
N PRO A 36 82.05 -64.89 22.24
CA PRO A 36 82.26 -66.17 21.54
C PRO A 36 81.40 -67.34 22.05
N THR A 37 80.54 -67.13 23.06
CA THR A 37 79.75 -68.19 23.68
C THR A 37 78.32 -68.34 23.14
N LEU A 38 77.77 -67.37 22.39
CA LEU A 38 76.33 -67.36 22.06
C LEU A 38 75.94 -67.08 20.59
N SER A 39 76.83 -66.64 19.69
CA SER A 39 76.54 -66.53 18.23
C SER A 39 77.76 -66.14 17.39
N ASN A 40 77.92 -66.72 16.20
CA ASN A 40 78.98 -66.43 15.21
C ASN A 40 78.34 -65.97 13.88
N LEU A 41 77.69 -64.79 13.89
CA LEU A 41 77.06 -64.21 12.69
C LEU A 41 78.11 -63.48 11.84
N SER A 42 78.01 -63.62 10.51
CA SER A 42 78.90 -63.00 9.54
C SER A 42 78.66 -61.49 9.42
N ASN A 43 79.69 -60.73 9.01
CA ASN A 43 79.58 -59.28 8.77
C ASN A 43 78.45 -58.91 7.79
N ASN A 44 78.07 -59.80 6.88
CA ASN A 44 76.95 -59.60 5.96
C ASN A 44 75.60 -59.64 6.68
N GLU A 45 75.41 -60.54 7.65
CA GLU A 45 74.20 -60.61 8.47
C GLU A 45 74.08 -59.38 9.39
N TRP A 46 75.22 -58.90 9.90
CA TRP A 46 75.29 -57.68 10.70
C TRP A 46 74.94 -56.41 9.91
N ALA A 47 75.48 -56.28 8.69
CA ALA A 47 75.13 -55.17 7.80
C ALA A 47 73.63 -55.19 7.44
N GLY A 48 73.05 -56.38 7.24
CA GLY A 48 71.61 -56.55 7.00
C GLY A 48 70.74 -56.16 8.20
N PHE A 49 71.12 -56.55 9.42
CA PHE A 49 70.42 -56.16 10.66
C PHE A 49 70.53 -54.66 10.93
N LEU A 50 71.73 -54.08 10.80
CA LEU A 50 71.93 -52.65 11.06
C LEU A 50 71.22 -51.80 10.00
N GLY A 51 71.21 -52.26 8.74
CA GLY A 51 70.43 -51.66 7.66
C GLY A 51 68.92 -51.71 7.90
N SER A 52 68.38 -52.83 8.39
CA SER A 52 66.94 -52.95 8.70
C SER A 52 66.55 -52.15 9.95
N TYR A 53 67.42 -52.06 10.94
CA TYR A 53 67.23 -51.26 12.15
C TYR A 53 67.25 -49.75 11.84
N VAL A 54 68.27 -49.27 11.11
CA VAL A 54 68.35 -47.87 10.64
C VAL A 54 67.18 -47.56 9.70
N GLY A 55 66.82 -48.49 8.81
CA GLY A 55 65.65 -48.36 7.93
C GLY A 55 64.34 -48.27 8.72
N GLY A 56 64.18 -49.04 9.78
CA GLY A 56 63.03 -48.98 10.70
C GLY A 56 62.98 -47.66 11.48
N ILE A 57 64.14 -47.12 11.85
CA ILE A 57 64.25 -45.83 12.52
C ILE A 57 63.84 -44.69 11.56
N LEU A 58 64.42 -44.68 10.37
CA LEU A 58 64.08 -43.69 9.35
C LEU A 58 62.62 -43.81 8.92
N GLY A 59 62.09 -45.04 8.82
CA GLY A 59 60.68 -45.31 8.55
C GLY A 59 59.75 -44.76 9.63
N GLY A 60 60.03 -45.03 10.91
CA GLY A 60 59.23 -44.52 12.03
C GLY A 60 59.26 -42.99 12.16
N LEU A 61 60.42 -42.39 11.93
CA LEU A 61 60.59 -40.94 11.93
C LEU A 61 59.85 -40.29 10.74
N GLY A 62 59.88 -40.94 9.57
CA GLY A 62 59.06 -40.56 8.40
C GLY A 62 57.55 -40.61 8.70
N THR A 63 57.06 -41.67 9.35
CA THR A 63 55.65 -41.79 9.76
C THR A 63 55.24 -40.69 10.73
N LEU A 64 56.06 -40.37 11.72
CA LEU A 64 55.79 -39.29 12.70
C LEU A 64 55.71 -37.91 12.03
N ILE A 65 56.63 -37.62 11.12
CA ILE A 65 56.62 -36.37 10.34
C ILE A 65 55.35 -36.30 9.48
N ALA A 66 54.99 -37.39 8.79
CA ALA A 66 53.77 -37.45 7.98
C ALA A 66 52.51 -37.20 8.83
N LEU A 67 52.38 -37.87 9.98
CA LEU A 67 51.25 -37.69 10.91
C LEU A 67 51.16 -36.26 11.43
N TYR A 68 52.29 -35.63 11.77
CA TYR A 68 52.33 -34.24 12.20
C TYR A 68 51.82 -33.28 11.13
N ILE A 69 52.26 -33.47 9.88
CA ILE A 69 51.79 -32.68 8.73
C ILE A 69 50.28 -32.91 8.52
N THR A 70 49.82 -34.16 8.55
CA THR A 70 48.40 -34.50 8.38
C THR A 70 47.53 -33.85 9.45
N VAL A 71 47.87 -33.98 10.74
CA VAL A 71 47.09 -33.37 11.84
C VAL A 71 47.04 -31.86 11.72
N LYS A 72 48.18 -31.22 11.42
CA LYS A 72 48.22 -29.76 11.26
C LYS A 72 47.32 -29.30 10.11
N ASN A 73 47.40 -29.96 8.95
CA ASN A 73 46.55 -29.65 7.80
C ASN A 73 45.06 -29.91 8.11
N SER A 74 44.72 -30.99 8.82
CA SER A 74 43.34 -31.25 9.21
C SER A 74 42.77 -30.18 10.15
N MET A 75 43.57 -29.68 11.08
CA MET A 75 43.15 -28.59 11.98
C MET A 75 42.95 -27.27 11.23
N THR A 76 43.87 -26.91 10.32
CA THR A 76 43.71 -25.68 9.52
C THR A 76 42.47 -25.74 8.65
N VAL A 77 42.22 -26.89 7.99
CA VAL A 77 41.01 -27.10 7.18
C VAL A 77 39.74 -27.01 8.04
N GLN A 78 39.74 -27.56 9.26
CA GLN A 78 38.58 -27.43 10.16
C GLN A 78 38.33 -25.98 10.61
N GLU A 79 39.40 -25.22 10.89
CA GLU A 79 39.27 -23.80 11.26
C GLU A 79 38.79 -22.95 10.08
N GLU A 80 39.29 -23.21 8.87
CA GLU A 80 38.83 -22.55 7.64
C GLU A 80 37.36 -22.88 7.34
N ASN A 81 36.97 -24.15 7.38
CA ASN A 81 35.58 -24.57 7.16
C ASN A 81 34.61 -23.93 8.17
N LYS A 82 35.01 -23.82 9.45
CA LYS A 82 34.20 -23.13 10.46
C LYS A 82 34.05 -21.64 10.15
N ARG A 83 35.15 -20.97 9.82
CA ARG A 83 35.11 -19.54 9.43
C ARG A 83 34.25 -19.31 8.20
N GLU A 84 34.37 -20.14 7.18
CA GLU A 84 33.54 -20.07 5.98
C GLU A 84 32.06 -20.31 6.32
N THR A 85 31.77 -21.29 7.17
CA THR A 85 30.39 -21.57 7.62
C THR A 85 29.81 -20.40 8.39
N ASP A 86 30.56 -19.84 9.35
CA ASP A 86 30.13 -18.68 10.14
C ASP A 86 29.90 -17.45 9.25
N GLN A 87 30.78 -17.20 8.28
CA GLN A 87 30.62 -16.14 7.28
C GLN A 87 29.35 -16.33 6.44
N ARG A 88 29.09 -17.55 5.97
CA ARG A 88 27.88 -17.88 5.21
C ARG A 88 26.61 -17.65 6.03
N ILE A 89 26.60 -18.04 7.30
CA ILE A 89 25.46 -17.82 8.20
C ILE A 89 25.24 -16.32 8.41
N GLU A 90 26.30 -15.53 8.60
CA GLU A 90 26.20 -14.07 8.76
C GLU A 90 25.67 -13.39 7.48
N GLU A 91 26.14 -13.81 6.31
CA GLU A 91 25.63 -13.32 5.02
C GLU A 91 24.16 -13.68 4.81
N GLU A 92 23.77 -14.91 5.11
CA GLU A 92 22.39 -15.38 5.01
C GLU A 92 21.47 -14.61 5.96
N TYR A 93 21.90 -14.36 7.20
CA TYR A 93 21.17 -13.53 8.14
C TYR A 93 20.98 -12.10 7.63
N LYS A 94 22.03 -11.47 7.10
CA LYS A 94 21.95 -10.12 6.50
C LYS A 94 21.00 -10.09 5.30
N ARG A 95 21.05 -11.10 4.43
CA ARG A 95 20.14 -11.23 3.28
C ARG A 95 18.69 -11.37 3.73
N HIS A 96 18.43 -12.23 4.71
CA HIS A 96 17.07 -12.44 5.23
C HIS A 96 16.51 -11.17 5.89
N GLN A 97 17.32 -10.43 6.64
CA GLN A 97 16.91 -9.14 7.20
C GLN A 97 16.61 -8.10 6.12
N ALA A 98 17.43 -8.04 5.06
CA ALA A 98 17.18 -7.16 3.92
C ALA A 98 15.89 -7.55 3.17
N GLU A 99 15.61 -8.84 3.04
CA GLU A 99 14.37 -9.36 2.43
C GLU A 99 13.14 -8.98 3.24
N ILE A 100 13.16 -9.19 4.56
CA ILE A 100 12.08 -8.76 5.47
C ILE A 100 11.85 -7.25 5.38
N ALA A 101 12.93 -6.46 5.37
CA ALA A 101 12.82 -5.01 5.25
C ALA A 101 12.21 -4.57 3.92
N ALA A 102 12.62 -5.18 2.81
CA ALA A 102 12.10 -4.89 1.47
C ALA A 102 10.62 -5.33 1.34
N GLU A 103 10.25 -6.48 1.90
CA GLU A 103 8.86 -6.94 1.90
C GLU A 103 7.97 -6.02 2.75
N LYS A 104 8.46 -5.59 3.91
CA LYS A 104 7.76 -4.61 4.76
C LYS A 104 7.58 -3.29 4.03
N GLU A 105 8.61 -2.75 3.38
CA GLU A 105 8.52 -1.51 2.63
C GLU A 105 7.50 -1.61 1.47
N LYS A 106 7.51 -2.74 0.75
CA LYS A 106 6.55 -3.03 -0.31
C LYS A 106 5.12 -3.11 0.23
N ASN A 107 4.91 -3.79 1.35
CA ASN A 107 3.60 -3.90 1.99
C ASN A 107 3.12 -2.53 2.49
N ASP A 108 3.97 -1.75 3.17
CA ASP A 108 3.65 -0.40 3.60
C ASP A 108 3.26 0.49 2.41
N LYS A 109 3.98 0.39 1.28
CA LYS A 109 3.63 1.12 0.04
C LYS A 109 2.26 0.70 -0.51
N ARG A 110 1.98 -0.61 -0.53
CA ARG A 110 0.68 -1.15 -0.95
C ARG A 110 -0.45 -0.66 -0.05
N ASP A 111 -0.26 -0.63 1.25
CA ASP A 111 -1.27 -0.19 2.21
C ASP A 111 -1.56 1.31 2.04
N ARG A 112 -0.53 2.14 1.80
CA ARG A 112 -0.71 3.55 1.44
C ARG A 112 -1.47 3.75 0.13
N GLN A 113 -1.21 2.91 -0.88
CA GLN A 113 -1.97 2.94 -2.14
C GLN A 113 -3.43 2.56 -1.94
N GLN A 114 -3.72 1.52 -1.15
CA GLN A 114 -5.09 1.11 -0.83
C GLN A 114 -5.84 2.21 -0.07
N PHE A 115 -5.18 2.85 0.89
CA PHE A 115 -5.72 4.00 1.60
C PHE A 115 -6.10 5.14 0.64
N VAL A 116 -5.17 5.58 -0.21
CA VAL A 116 -5.44 6.66 -1.16
C VAL A 116 -6.53 6.29 -2.19
N ASN A 117 -6.59 5.03 -2.64
CA ASN A 117 -7.67 4.57 -3.51
C ASN A 117 -9.04 4.67 -2.85
N SER A 118 -9.11 4.45 -1.53
CA SER A 118 -10.37 4.64 -0.79
C SER A 118 -10.80 6.11 -0.76
N ILE A 119 -9.84 7.03 -0.58
CA ILE A 119 -10.06 8.48 -0.66
C ILE A 119 -10.51 8.88 -2.08
N ALA A 120 -9.87 8.36 -3.13
CA ALA A 120 -10.25 8.65 -4.51
C ALA A 120 -11.70 8.26 -4.81
N LYS A 121 -12.14 7.10 -4.31
CA LYS A 121 -13.53 6.64 -4.44
C LYS A 121 -14.50 7.59 -3.76
N GLU A 122 -14.20 7.98 -2.51
CA GLU A 122 -15.05 8.88 -1.74
C GLU A 122 -15.10 10.29 -2.35
N LEU A 123 -13.96 10.78 -2.85
CA LEU A 123 -13.85 12.03 -3.57
C LEU A 123 -14.69 12.03 -4.85
N GLY A 124 -14.75 10.92 -5.58
CA GLY A 124 -15.60 10.77 -6.76
C GLY A 124 -17.10 10.90 -6.43
N VAL A 125 -17.54 10.29 -5.32
CA VAL A 125 -18.92 10.45 -4.82
C VAL A 125 -19.17 11.91 -4.45
N TYR A 126 -18.25 12.51 -3.68
CA TYR A 126 -18.34 13.91 -3.26
C TYR A 126 -18.51 14.86 -4.46
N ILE A 127 -17.58 14.82 -5.42
CA ILE A 127 -17.57 15.69 -6.60
C ILE A 127 -18.86 15.53 -7.40
N THR A 128 -19.33 14.30 -7.59
CA THR A 128 -20.57 14.04 -8.34
C THR A 128 -21.77 14.72 -7.69
N HIS A 129 -21.94 14.53 -6.38
CA HIS A 129 -23.12 15.02 -5.69
C HIS A 129 -23.07 16.51 -5.36
N ILE A 130 -21.88 17.07 -5.09
CA ILE A 130 -21.75 18.51 -4.87
C ILE A 130 -22.01 19.30 -6.16
N SER A 131 -21.58 18.77 -7.31
CA SER A 131 -21.87 19.36 -8.61
C SER A 131 -23.36 19.33 -8.93
N LYS A 132 -24.05 18.19 -8.70
CA LYS A 132 -25.51 18.12 -8.86
C LYS A 132 -26.24 19.15 -8.01
N TYR A 133 -25.84 19.27 -6.74
CA TYR A 133 -26.39 20.27 -5.82
C TYR A 133 -26.21 21.70 -6.35
N HIS A 134 -24.99 22.03 -6.83
CA HIS A 134 -24.69 23.33 -7.39
C HIS A 134 -25.60 23.68 -8.57
N TYR A 135 -25.68 22.79 -9.58
CA TYR A 135 -26.52 23.00 -10.76
C TYR A 135 -28.00 23.13 -10.42
N ALA A 136 -28.50 22.27 -9.53
CA ALA A 136 -29.88 22.35 -9.07
C ALA A 136 -30.18 23.67 -8.35
N GLY A 137 -29.20 24.20 -7.61
CA GLY A 137 -29.30 25.51 -6.94
C GLY A 137 -29.41 26.67 -7.93
N LEU A 138 -28.71 26.60 -9.06
CA LEU A 138 -28.80 27.61 -10.12
C LEU A 138 -30.19 27.60 -10.77
N ASP A 139 -30.74 26.42 -11.05
CA ASP A 139 -32.06 26.24 -11.71
C ASP A 139 -33.24 26.55 -10.77
N ALA A 140 -33.03 26.52 -9.45
CA ALA A 140 -34.09 26.58 -8.45
C ALA A 140 -34.93 27.88 -8.52
N GLU A 141 -34.31 29.03 -8.77
CA GLU A 141 -35.03 30.30 -8.88
C GLU A 141 -35.92 30.36 -10.11
N ASN A 142 -35.39 29.97 -11.28
CA ASN A 142 -36.17 29.93 -12.52
C ASN A 142 -37.38 28.99 -12.38
N LEU A 143 -37.19 27.82 -11.74
CA LEU A 143 -38.28 26.88 -11.48
C LEU A 143 -39.30 27.42 -10.48
N ARG A 144 -38.85 28.14 -9.45
CA ARG A 144 -39.74 28.80 -8.49
C ARG A 144 -40.63 29.85 -9.18
N ASP A 145 -40.05 30.66 -10.06
CA ASP A 145 -40.79 31.67 -10.81
C ASP A 145 -41.78 31.03 -11.77
N ARG A 146 -41.38 29.97 -12.48
CA ARG A 146 -42.29 29.19 -13.34
C ARG A 146 -43.50 28.66 -12.56
N VAL A 147 -43.29 28.08 -11.37
CA VAL A 147 -44.39 27.59 -10.52
C VAL A 147 -45.28 28.74 -10.05
N SER A 148 -44.68 29.85 -9.62
CA SER A 148 -45.41 31.05 -9.16
C SER A 148 -46.29 31.66 -10.26
N ASN A 149 -45.74 31.80 -11.47
CA ASN A 149 -46.45 32.34 -12.62
C ASN A 149 -47.60 31.42 -13.05
N ALA A 150 -47.33 30.12 -13.22
CA ALA A 150 -48.36 29.14 -13.57
C ALA A 150 -49.49 29.08 -12.53
N LYS A 151 -49.17 29.21 -11.23
CA LYS A 151 -50.19 29.27 -10.17
C LYS A 151 -51.03 30.55 -10.26
N THR A 152 -50.40 31.67 -10.58
CA THR A 152 -51.09 32.95 -10.74
C THR A 152 -52.08 32.90 -11.90
N GLU A 153 -51.66 32.39 -13.06
CA GLU A 153 -52.53 32.20 -14.23
C GLU A 153 -53.70 31.24 -13.93
N LEU A 154 -53.43 30.13 -13.25
CA LEU A 154 -54.47 29.17 -12.83
C LEU A 154 -55.50 29.83 -11.89
N ASN A 155 -55.05 30.63 -10.93
CA ASN A 155 -55.97 31.33 -10.02
C ASN A 155 -56.82 32.37 -10.78
N GLN A 156 -56.26 33.05 -11.79
CA GLN A 156 -57.00 34.02 -12.60
C GLN A 156 -58.10 33.35 -13.43
N ILE A 157 -57.82 32.19 -14.05
CA ILE A 157 -58.85 31.46 -14.82
C ILE A 157 -59.92 30.86 -13.90
N GLU A 158 -59.55 30.41 -12.69
CA GLU A 158 -60.51 29.94 -11.68
C GLU A 158 -61.47 31.05 -11.22
N GLN A 159 -60.97 32.28 -11.06
CA GLN A 159 -61.81 33.44 -10.78
C GLN A 159 -62.77 33.76 -11.93
N LYS A 160 -62.29 33.70 -13.18
CA LYS A 160 -63.14 33.90 -14.37
C LYS A 160 -64.22 32.83 -14.46
N LEU A 161 -63.88 31.56 -14.23
CA LEU A 161 -64.83 30.45 -14.21
C LEU A 161 -65.93 30.68 -13.18
N LYS A 162 -65.55 31.08 -11.95
CA LYS A 162 -66.52 31.40 -10.90
C LYS A 162 -67.51 32.49 -11.33
N ILE A 163 -67.01 33.57 -11.93
CA ILE A 163 -67.87 34.66 -12.43
C ILE A 163 -68.86 34.14 -13.48
N VAL A 164 -68.44 33.25 -14.38
CA VAL A 164 -69.31 32.66 -15.41
C VAL A 164 -70.30 31.66 -14.84
N ASP A 165 -69.90 30.84 -13.86
CA ASP A 165 -70.80 29.95 -13.12
C ASP A 165 -71.88 30.74 -12.37
N ASP A 166 -71.51 31.85 -11.73
CA ASP A 166 -72.44 32.76 -11.05
C ASP A 166 -73.42 33.40 -12.05
N LYS A 167 -72.93 33.82 -13.25
CA LYS A 167 -73.78 34.32 -14.33
C LYS A 167 -74.78 33.27 -14.80
N LEU A 168 -74.31 32.05 -15.10
CA LEU A 168 -75.15 30.96 -15.59
C LEU A 168 -76.27 30.62 -14.60
N SER A 169 -75.97 30.67 -13.30
CA SER A 169 -76.93 30.44 -12.22
C SER A 169 -78.02 31.53 -12.11
N ALA A 170 -77.77 32.72 -12.68
CA ALA A 170 -78.68 33.86 -12.65
C ALA A 170 -79.46 34.06 -13.97
N VAL A 171 -79.17 33.29 -15.02
CA VAL A 171 -79.87 33.37 -16.32
C VAL A 171 -81.33 32.94 -16.17
N ASN A 172 -82.24 33.63 -16.87
CA ASN A 172 -83.65 33.24 -16.93
C ASN A 172 -83.80 31.90 -17.69
N VAL A 173 -84.47 30.94 -17.07
CA VAL A 173 -84.65 29.56 -17.61
C VAL A 173 -85.36 29.55 -18.96
N ASP A 174 -86.14 30.59 -19.27
CA ASP A 174 -86.86 30.72 -20.53
C ASP A 174 -86.03 31.35 -21.68
N ASP A 175 -84.83 31.89 -21.40
CA ASP A 175 -83.92 32.45 -22.42
C ASP A 175 -82.88 31.40 -22.88
N SER A 176 -83.33 30.52 -23.77
CA SER A 176 -82.50 29.43 -24.29
C SER A 176 -81.23 29.91 -25.00
N ASP A 177 -81.27 31.06 -25.68
CA ASP A 177 -80.13 31.56 -26.45
C ASP A 177 -79.03 32.09 -25.51
N GLU A 178 -79.42 32.77 -24.43
CA GLU A 178 -78.49 33.20 -23.39
C GLU A 178 -77.85 32.02 -22.64
N ILE A 179 -78.64 30.99 -22.31
CA ILE A 179 -78.13 29.76 -21.68
C ILE A 179 -77.06 29.10 -22.57
N ILE A 180 -77.33 28.95 -23.86
CA ILE A 180 -76.38 28.32 -24.81
C ILE A 180 -75.09 29.14 -24.88
N ARG A 181 -75.19 30.47 -24.96
CA ARG A 181 -74.02 31.37 -25.06
C ARG A 181 -73.14 31.30 -23.81
N VAL A 182 -73.73 31.41 -22.62
CA VAL A 182 -72.99 31.39 -21.34
C VAL A 182 -72.40 30.01 -21.09
N SER A 183 -73.10 28.94 -21.47
CA SER A 183 -72.57 27.57 -21.38
C SER A 183 -71.37 27.35 -22.30
N ALA A 184 -71.39 27.87 -23.54
CA ALA A 184 -70.24 27.78 -24.44
C ALA A 184 -69.03 28.60 -23.95
N GLU A 185 -69.26 29.78 -23.35
CA GLU A 185 -68.21 30.57 -22.68
C GLU A 185 -67.59 29.78 -21.52
N ARG A 186 -68.44 29.14 -20.70
CA ARG A 186 -68.01 28.29 -19.60
C ARG A 186 -67.13 27.15 -20.07
N ASP A 187 -67.56 26.41 -21.11
CA ASP A 187 -66.81 25.27 -21.64
C ASP A 187 -65.42 25.69 -22.12
N THR A 188 -65.32 26.84 -22.81
CA THR A 188 -64.03 27.41 -23.24
C THR A 188 -63.11 27.74 -22.06
N ILE A 189 -63.67 28.29 -20.98
CA ILE A 189 -62.92 28.61 -19.75
C ILE A 189 -62.48 27.33 -19.02
N VAL A 190 -63.33 26.29 -19.00
CA VAL A 190 -63.00 24.99 -18.42
C VAL A 190 -61.84 24.35 -19.17
N ASP A 191 -61.86 24.35 -20.50
CA ASP A 191 -60.77 23.82 -21.32
C ASP A 191 -59.44 24.55 -21.06
N GLU A 192 -59.47 25.88 -20.98
CA GLU A 192 -58.28 26.68 -20.66
C GLU A 192 -57.80 26.45 -19.22
N LYS A 193 -58.71 26.29 -18.26
CA LYS A 193 -58.36 25.90 -16.88
C LYS A 193 -57.66 24.55 -16.85
N ASP A 194 -58.17 23.55 -17.57
CA ASP A 194 -57.56 22.23 -17.63
C ASP A 194 -56.16 22.29 -18.25
N ARG A 195 -55.97 23.11 -19.28
CA ARG A 195 -54.65 23.39 -19.87
C ARG A 195 -53.70 24.05 -18.86
N LEU A 196 -54.12 25.11 -18.17
CA LEU A 196 -53.31 25.81 -17.17
C LEU A 196 -52.98 24.92 -15.97
N ASN A 197 -53.91 24.07 -15.56
CA ASN A 197 -53.69 23.09 -14.49
C ASN A 197 -52.60 22.07 -14.88
N ARG A 198 -52.55 21.62 -16.14
CA ARG A 198 -51.44 20.76 -16.62
C ARG A 198 -50.10 21.48 -16.54
N ILE A 199 -50.03 22.72 -17.03
CA ILE A 199 -48.80 23.55 -16.99
C ILE A 199 -48.31 23.73 -15.54
N TYR A 200 -49.23 24.03 -14.61
CA TYR A 200 -48.89 24.16 -13.19
C TYR A 200 -48.35 22.86 -12.60
N ASN A 201 -48.98 21.72 -12.90
CA ASN A 201 -48.53 20.41 -12.41
C ASN A 201 -47.18 20.00 -13.01
N GLU A 202 -46.92 20.31 -14.28
CA GLU A 202 -45.61 20.10 -14.92
C GLU A 202 -44.53 20.96 -14.29
N ALA A 203 -44.81 22.23 -13.99
CA ALA A 203 -43.89 23.13 -13.30
C ALA A 203 -43.56 22.61 -11.88
N LEU A 204 -44.57 22.13 -11.14
CA LEU A 204 -44.37 21.50 -9.82
C LEU A 204 -43.52 20.23 -9.92
N ALA A 205 -43.78 19.37 -10.90
CA ALA A 205 -43.02 18.14 -11.11
C ALA A 205 -41.55 18.45 -11.42
N ALA A 206 -41.28 19.44 -12.28
CA ALA A 206 -39.93 19.90 -12.58
C ALA A 206 -39.22 20.47 -11.35
N GLN A 207 -39.90 21.27 -10.54
CA GLN A 207 -39.35 21.79 -9.28
C GLN A 207 -38.97 20.67 -8.31
N ARG A 208 -39.85 19.67 -8.13
CA ARG A 208 -39.57 18.50 -7.27
C ARG A 208 -38.40 17.68 -7.78
N SER A 209 -38.39 17.38 -9.07
CA SER A 209 -37.30 16.63 -9.71
C SER A 209 -35.96 17.35 -9.56
N ASN A 210 -35.93 18.68 -9.65
CA ASN A 210 -34.73 19.47 -9.41
C ASN A 210 -34.24 19.39 -7.95
N SER A 211 -35.16 19.47 -6.98
CA SER A 211 -34.81 19.30 -5.56
C SER A 211 -34.26 17.91 -5.24
N GLU A 212 -34.81 16.86 -5.85
CA GLU A 212 -34.31 15.49 -5.69
C GLU A 212 -32.95 15.30 -6.36
N PHE A 213 -32.78 15.81 -7.59
CA PHE A 213 -31.52 15.77 -8.34
C PHE A 213 -30.41 16.50 -7.57
N GLY A 214 -30.72 17.66 -7.01
CA GLY A 214 -29.83 18.49 -6.22
C GLY A 214 -29.65 18.04 -4.77
N ASN A 215 -30.10 16.85 -4.36
CA ASN A 215 -29.96 16.45 -2.96
C ASN A 215 -28.48 16.33 -2.55
N ARG A 216 -28.08 17.09 -1.52
CA ARG A 216 -26.70 17.21 -1.03
C ARG A 216 -26.31 16.14 0.00
N LEU A 217 -27.20 15.23 0.38
CA LEU A 217 -26.94 14.24 1.44
C LEU A 217 -25.65 13.45 1.20
N ALA A 218 -25.53 12.81 0.04
CA ALA A 218 -24.36 12.00 -0.30
C ALA A 218 -23.06 12.85 -0.37
N ALA A 219 -23.14 14.10 -0.83
CA ALA A 219 -21.98 15.00 -0.80
C ALA A 219 -21.57 15.33 0.63
N ASN A 220 -22.52 15.53 1.54
CA ASN A 220 -22.22 15.82 2.94
C ASN A 220 -21.60 14.60 3.64
N GLU A 221 -22.15 13.41 3.43
CA GLU A 221 -21.60 12.16 3.97
C GLU A 221 -20.15 11.94 3.51
N ALA A 222 -19.90 12.10 2.20
CA ALA A 222 -18.56 11.96 1.65
C ALA A 222 -17.60 13.03 2.18
N PHE A 223 -18.05 14.28 2.26
CA PHE A 223 -17.27 15.38 2.82
C PHE A 223 -16.84 15.10 4.27
N PHE A 224 -17.76 14.68 5.14
CA PHE A 224 -17.44 14.40 6.53
C PHE A 224 -16.53 13.18 6.68
N THR A 225 -16.72 12.15 5.84
CA THR A 225 -15.85 10.98 5.80
C THR A 225 -14.42 11.37 5.43
N LEU A 226 -14.25 12.11 4.33
CA LEU A 226 -12.96 12.63 3.89
C LEU A 226 -12.30 13.48 4.97
N LYS A 227 -13.04 14.42 5.56
CA LYS A 227 -12.54 15.29 6.63
C LYS A 227 -12.08 14.51 7.87
N ALA A 228 -12.84 13.51 8.28
CA ALA A 228 -12.48 12.68 9.43
C ALA A 228 -11.18 11.91 9.17
N VAL A 229 -11.07 11.26 8.02
CA VAL A 229 -9.93 10.42 7.66
C VAL A 229 -8.65 11.23 7.41
N LEU A 230 -8.77 12.44 6.89
CA LEU A 230 -7.62 13.31 6.57
C LEU A 230 -7.14 14.19 7.73
N SER A 231 -7.95 14.33 8.79
CA SER A 231 -7.73 15.30 9.88
C SER A 231 -6.34 15.28 10.54
N ASN A 232 -5.69 14.11 10.60
CA ASN A 232 -4.38 13.94 11.24
C ASN A 232 -3.23 13.78 10.23
N ILE A 233 -3.46 14.07 8.95
CA ILE A 233 -2.47 13.91 7.88
C ILE A 233 -2.06 15.29 7.37
N LYS A 234 -0.91 15.78 7.84
CA LYS A 234 -0.37 17.09 7.47
C LYS A 234 -0.17 17.27 5.96
N LEU A 235 0.22 16.21 5.26
CA LEU A 235 0.32 16.20 3.80
C LEU A 235 -1.00 16.51 3.08
N ALA A 236 -2.13 16.34 3.77
CA ALA A 236 -3.46 16.59 3.23
C ALA A 236 -3.98 18.02 3.52
N ASP A 237 -3.20 18.90 4.15
CA ASP A 237 -3.69 20.23 4.58
C ASP A 237 -4.26 21.05 3.41
N ASN A 238 -3.50 21.17 2.31
CA ASN A 238 -3.97 21.90 1.11
C ASN A 238 -5.20 21.25 0.49
N PHE A 239 -5.19 19.92 0.37
CA PHE A 239 -6.34 19.16 -0.14
C PHE A 239 -7.59 19.36 0.72
N GLN A 240 -7.45 19.33 2.05
CA GLN A 240 -8.54 19.60 2.99
C GLN A 240 -9.02 21.04 2.89
N GLN A 241 -8.12 22.02 2.77
CA GLN A 241 -8.48 23.41 2.58
C GLN A 241 -9.35 23.56 1.33
N LYS A 242 -8.87 23.05 0.18
CA LYS A 242 -9.62 23.13 -1.08
C LYS A 242 -10.95 22.39 -0.99
N LEU A 243 -10.99 21.22 -0.36
CA LEU A 243 -12.23 20.47 -0.12
C LEU A 243 -13.26 21.31 0.64
N ASN A 244 -12.85 22.03 1.68
CA ASN A 244 -13.71 22.94 2.44
C ASN A 244 -14.18 24.14 1.59
N GLU A 245 -13.30 24.72 0.78
CA GLU A 245 -13.63 25.83 -0.13
C GLU A 245 -14.73 25.43 -1.11
N VAL A 246 -14.58 24.30 -1.80
CA VAL A 246 -15.62 23.76 -2.71
C VAL A 246 -16.92 23.51 -1.96
N HIS A 247 -16.84 22.91 -0.78
CA HIS A 247 -18.02 22.58 0.02
C HIS A 247 -18.79 23.85 0.42
N CYS A 248 -18.10 24.87 0.91
CA CYS A 248 -18.73 26.13 1.30
C CYS A 248 -19.24 26.89 0.07
N GLY A 249 -18.46 26.95 -0.99
CA GLY A 249 -18.76 27.74 -2.20
C GLY A 249 -19.96 27.24 -2.99
N ALA A 250 -20.17 25.92 -3.07
CA ALA A 250 -21.18 25.31 -3.94
C ALA A 250 -22.63 25.75 -3.68
N GLY A 251 -22.93 26.33 -2.51
CA GLY A 251 -24.26 26.85 -2.16
C GLY A 251 -24.54 28.29 -2.56
N PHE A 252 -23.55 29.04 -3.06
CA PHE A 252 -23.71 30.45 -3.36
C PHE A 252 -23.91 30.70 -4.87
N LYS A 253 -24.69 31.74 -5.18
CA LYS A 253 -24.73 32.30 -6.53
C LYS A 253 -23.49 33.17 -6.71
N HIS A 254 -22.60 32.78 -7.61
CA HIS A 254 -21.39 33.54 -7.91
C HIS A 254 -21.74 34.70 -8.86
N SER A 255 -21.29 35.92 -8.52
CA SER A 255 -21.68 37.15 -9.22
C SER A 255 -20.93 37.33 -10.56
N GLN A 256 -21.72 37.29 -11.64
CA GLN A 256 -21.52 37.85 -12.99
C GLN A 256 -20.09 37.98 -13.56
N GLU A 257 -19.70 36.95 -14.32
CA GLU A 257 -19.10 37.00 -15.68
C GLU A 257 -18.80 35.56 -16.17
N GLU A 258 -18.74 34.60 -15.25
CA GLU A 258 -18.47 33.20 -15.55
C GLU A 258 -19.77 32.40 -15.78
N VAL A 259 -19.88 31.93 -17.02
CA VAL A 259 -20.76 30.91 -17.57
C VAL A 259 -21.36 29.97 -16.51
N TYR A 260 -22.68 29.77 -16.61
CA TYR A 260 -23.47 28.80 -15.86
C TYR A 260 -22.71 27.46 -15.71
N GLY A 261 -22.26 27.16 -14.49
CA GLY A 261 -21.58 25.90 -14.21
C GLY A 261 -20.06 25.83 -14.37
N GLN A 262 -19.38 26.91 -14.78
CA GLN A 262 -17.92 26.88 -14.92
C GLN A 262 -17.19 26.87 -13.58
N TRP A 263 -17.71 27.59 -12.57
CA TRP A 263 -17.09 27.66 -11.25
C TRP A 263 -16.89 26.26 -10.64
N ILE A 264 -17.95 25.46 -10.53
CA ILE A 264 -17.83 24.13 -9.91
C ILE A 264 -16.91 23.19 -10.70
N GLY A 265 -16.85 23.34 -12.03
CA GLY A 265 -15.93 22.59 -12.87
C GLY A 265 -14.47 22.93 -12.55
N ALA A 266 -14.12 24.21 -12.54
CA ALA A 266 -12.76 24.67 -12.24
C ALA A 266 -12.34 24.28 -10.80
N GLU A 267 -13.23 24.47 -9.84
CA GLU A 267 -12.98 24.16 -8.43
C GLU A 267 -12.78 22.67 -8.17
N THR A 268 -13.56 21.81 -8.83
CA THR A 268 -13.41 20.36 -8.71
C THR A 268 -12.18 19.85 -9.44
N GLU A 269 -11.75 20.50 -10.53
CA GLU A 269 -10.48 20.20 -11.19
C GLU A 269 -9.28 20.53 -10.28
N GLU A 270 -9.27 21.71 -9.68
CA GLU A 270 -8.22 22.10 -8.73
C GLU A 270 -8.21 21.20 -7.48
N LEU A 271 -9.40 20.79 -7.00
CA LEU A 271 -9.51 19.80 -5.92
C LEU A 271 -8.87 18.44 -6.30
N ILE A 272 -9.05 17.98 -7.53
CA ILE A 272 -8.41 16.76 -8.05
C ILE A 272 -6.89 16.94 -8.14
N GLN A 273 -6.41 18.13 -8.51
CA GLN A 273 -4.98 18.43 -8.56
C GLN A 273 -4.35 18.36 -7.16
N GLU A 274 -4.96 19.00 -6.15
CA GLU A 274 -4.50 18.92 -4.76
C GLU A 274 -4.55 17.49 -4.21
N PHE A 275 -5.60 16.73 -4.55
CA PHE A 275 -5.66 15.31 -4.23
C PHE A 275 -4.52 14.51 -4.87
N THR A 276 -4.16 14.80 -6.13
CA THR A 276 -3.07 14.14 -6.84
C THR A 276 -1.72 14.44 -6.21
N VAL A 277 -1.49 15.68 -5.79
CA VAL A 277 -0.29 16.08 -5.05
C VAL A 277 -0.20 15.33 -3.72
N PHE A 278 -1.30 15.28 -2.96
CA PHE A 278 -1.39 14.51 -1.73
C PHE A 278 -1.08 13.02 -1.96
N MET A 279 -1.75 12.40 -2.93
CA MET A 279 -1.57 10.99 -3.30
C MET A 279 -0.10 10.67 -3.56
N ASN A 280 0.56 11.44 -4.42
CA ASN A 280 1.94 11.17 -4.81
C ASN A 280 2.89 11.28 -3.61
N LYS A 281 2.74 12.31 -2.78
CA LYS A 281 3.58 12.50 -1.57
C LYS A 281 3.33 11.42 -0.53
N TYR A 282 2.08 11.04 -0.32
CA TYR A 282 1.69 10.04 0.67
C TYR A 282 2.17 8.64 0.26
N VAL A 283 1.95 8.22 -0.99
CA VAL A 283 2.37 6.90 -1.49
C VAL A 283 3.89 6.75 -1.47
N GLU A 284 4.63 7.76 -1.93
CA GLU A 284 6.09 7.73 -1.93
C GLU A 284 6.71 8.01 -0.54
N ASN A 285 5.87 8.30 0.47
CA ASN A 285 6.30 8.50 1.85
C ASN A 285 7.44 9.53 1.99
N VAL A 286 7.26 10.67 1.32
CA VAL A 286 8.29 11.73 1.17
C VAL A 286 8.63 12.44 2.48
N GLU A 287 7.92 12.16 3.58
CA GLU A 287 8.18 12.73 4.92
C GLU A 287 9.00 11.82 5.87
N LYS A 288 9.67 10.78 5.36
CA LYS A 288 10.78 10.11 6.08
C LYS A 288 12.13 10.77 5.79
#